data_AF-A0A9D6U1F7-F1
#
_entry.id   AF-A0A9D6U1F7-F1
#
_cell.length_a   1.000
_cell.length_b   1.000
_cell.length_c   1.000
_cell.angle_alpha   90.00
_cell.angle_beta   90.00
_cell.angle_gamma   90.00
#
_symmetry.space_group_name_H-M   'P 1'
#
loop_
_entity.id
_entity.type
_entity.pdbx_description
1 polymer ?
#
loop_
_entity_poly.entity_id
_entity_poly.type
_entity_poly.pdbx_seq_one_letter_code
_entity_poly.pdbx_strand_id
1 'polypeptide(L)'
;MEVIADLHIHSRFSIATGKEADLEHLDLWGRYKGVQVVGTGDCTHPEWLKEMAAKLEPAAPGVYELQPGLALPLKIQGPHWDRVPPVRFVITGEVSTIYK
;
A
#
# COMPACT_ATOMS: atom_id res chain seq x y z
N MET A 1 -10.43 -0.78 -19.40
CA MET A 1 -10.44 -1.13 -17.97
C MET A 1 -10.11 0.14 -17.21
N GLU A 2 -10.95 0.49 -16.24
CA GLU A 2 -10.73 1.65 -15.37
C GLU A 2 -9.98 1.18 -14.12
N VAL A 3 -9.00 1.96 -13.67
CA VAL A 3 -8.18 1.68 -12.48
C VAL A 3 -8.15 2.94 -11.64
N ILE A 4 -8.49 2.81 -10.36
CA ILE A 4 -8.35 3.87 -9.37
C ILE A 4 -7.02 3.66 -8.65
N ALA A 5 -6.17 4.69 -8.71
CA ALA A 5 -4.84 4.67 -8.13
C ALA A 5 -4.66 5.83 -7.16
N ASP A 6 -4.06 5.55 -6.01
CA ASP A 6 -3.56 6.55 -5.08
C ASP A 6 -2.05 6.41 -4.96
N LEU A 7 -1.30 7.28 -5.64
CA LEU A 7 0.16 7.13 -5.80
C LEU A 7 0.97 8.00 -4.83
N HIS A 8 0.29 8.83 -4.04
CA HIS A 8 0.93 9.72 -3.06
C HIS A 8 0.31 9.50 -1.69
N ILE A 9 0.96 8.63 -0.92
CA ILE A 9 0.67 8.40 0.49
C ILE A 9 1.97 8.48 1.29
N HIS A 10 1.83 8.38 2.60
CA HIS A 10 2.96 8.23 3.51
C HIS A 10 2.85 6.97 4.35
N SER A 11 4.00 6.42 4.70
CA SER A 11 4.16 5.30 5.63
C SER A 11 4.02 5.78 7.09
N ARG A 12 3.94 4.82 8.01
CA ARG A 12 3.97 5.08 9.47
C ARG A 12 5.24 5.78 9.97
N PHE A 13 6.27 5.90 9.13
CA PHE A 13 7.53 6.57 9.48
C PHE A 13 7.52 8.07 9.18
N SER A 14 6.54 8.56 8.43
CA SER A 14 6.34 9.98 8.20
C SER A 14 5.82 10.71 9.45
N ILE A 15 6.21 11.98 9.58
CA ILE A 15 5.76 12.83 10.67
C ILE A 15 4.25 13.07 10.52
N ALA A 16 3.53 13.03 11.63
CA ALA A 16 2.07 13.24 11.67
C ALA A 16 1.26 12.23 10.83
N THR A 17 1.82 11.06 10.55
CA THR A 17 1.10 9.93 9.94
C THR A 17 0.62 8.92 10.99
N GLY A 18 -0.42 8.16 10.66
CA GLY A 18 -0.97 7.12 11.55
C GLY A 18 0.02 5.96 11.75
N LYS A 19 0.01 5.37 12.95
CA LYS A 19 0.88 4.22 13.29
C LYS A 19 0.56 2.96 12.46
N GLU A 20 -0.67 2.88 11.97
CA GLU A 20 -1.21 1.80 11.13
C GLU A 20 -1.09 2.12 9.63
N ALA A 21 -0.29 3.11 9.23
CA ALA A 21 0.05 3.30 7.81
C ALA A 21 1.14 2.30 7.38
N ASP A 22 0.84 1.01 7.54
CA ASP A 22 1.64 -0.13 7.10
C ASP A 22 1.00 -0.84 5.90
N LEU A 23 1.71 -1.78 5.27
CA LEU A 23 1.26 -2.40 4.02
C LEU A 23 -0.04 -3.19 4.18
N GLU A 24 -0.21 -3.87 5.31
CA GLU A 24 -1.37 -4.69 5.62
C GLU A 24 -2.66 -3.84 5.73
N HIS A 25 -2.58 -2.70 6.40
CA HIS A 25 -3.69 -1.76 6.51
C HIS A 25 -3.90 -0.97 5.22
N LEU A 26 -2.84 -0.62 4.49
CA LEU A 26 -2.97 0.03 3.18
C LEU A 26 -3.70 -0.88 2.17
N ASP A 27 -3.39 -2.17 2.16
CA ASP A 27 -4.15 -3.16 1.38
C ASP A 27 -5.60 -3.24 1.84
N LEU A 28 -5.86 -3.36 3.15
CA LEU A 28 -7.21 -3.41 3.71
C LEU A 28 -8.05 -2.20 3.28
N TRP A 29 -7.51 -0.98 3.45
CA TRP A 29 -8.22 0.25 3.14
C TRP A 29 -8.33 0.49 1.64
N GLY A 30 -7.36 0.08 0.83
CA GLY A 30 -7.46 0.13 -0.63
C GLY A 30 -8.59 -0.79 -1.12
N ARG A 31 -8.65 -2.04 -0.63
CA ARG A 31 -9.77 -2.96 -0.89
C ARG A 31 -11.11 -2.40 -0.43
N TYR A 32 -11.17 -1.81 0.78
CA TYR A 32 -12.39 -1.20 1.32
C TYR A 32 -12.89 -0.04 0.44
N LYS A 33 -11.98 0.82 -0.03
CA LYS A 33 -12.30 2.03 -0.81
C LYS A 33 -12.46 1.76 -2.32
N GLY A 34 -12.09 0.58 -2.79
CA GLY A 34 -12.06 0.27 -4.22
C GLY A 34 -10.88 0.92 -4.96
N VAL A 35 -9.76 1.16 -4.28
CA VAL A 35 -8.50 1.63 -4.87
C VAL A 35 -7.66 0.38 -5.22
N GLN A 36 -7.40 0.15 -6.50
CA GLN A 36 -6.72 -1.06 -6.96
C GLN A 36 -5.19 -0.91 -6.95
N VAL A 37 -4.67 0.31 -7.03
CA VAL A 37 -3.23 0.58 -7.05
C VAL A 37 -2.87 1.61 -5.99
N VAL A 38 -1.90 1.29 -5.16
CA VAL A 38 -1.42 2.19 -4.10
C VAL A 38 0.09 2.38 -4.23
N GLY A 39 0.55 3.62 -4.24
CA GLY A 39 1.96 3.95 -4.10
C GLY A 39 2.43 3.62 -2.68
N THR A 40 3.64 3.14 -2.48
CA THR A 40 4.10 2.79 -1.11
C THR A 40 4.41 4.01 -0.25
N GLY A 41 4.72 5.15 -0.88
CA GLY A 41 5.27 6.32 -0.19
C GLY A 41 6.64 6.06 0.43
N ASP A 42 7.32 7.13 0.82
CA ASP A 42 8.51 7.13 1.68
C ASP A 42 9.61 6.09 1.34
N CYS A 43 9.79 5.75 0.06
CA CYS A 43 10.69 4.65 -0.36
C CYS A 43 12.17 4.87 -0.06
N THR A 44 12.54 6.01 0.52
CA THR A 44 13.90 6.32 0.99
C THR A 44 14.12 5.99 2.46
N HIS A 45 13.06 5.69 3.23
CA HIS A 45 13.17 5.35 4.64
C HIS A 45 13.70 3.90 4.82
N PRO A 46 14.82 3.68 5.54
CA PRO A 46 15.51 2.39 5.56
C PRO A 46 14.68 1.26 6.19
N GLU A 47 13.95 1.53 7.28
CA GLU A 47 13.07 0.51 7.88
C GLU A 47 11.83 0.26 7.03
N TRP A 48 11.37 1.25 6.26
CA TRP A 48 10.24 1.05 5.36
C TRP A 48 10.62 0.17 4.18
N LEU A 49 11.82 0.40 3.61
CA LEU A 49 12.41 -0.46 2.59
C LEU A 49 12.54 -1.92 3.07
N LYS A 50 12.98 -2.14 4.32
CA LYS A 50 13.06 -3.48 4.91
C LYS A 50 11.69 -4.14 5.03
N GLU A 51 10.68 -3.39 5.48
CA GLU A 51 9.30 -3.89 5.57
C GLU A 51 8.73 -4.24 4.20
N MET A 52 8.91 -3.36 3.20
CA MET A 52 8.51 -3.64 1.82
C MET A 52 9.20 -4.89 1.27
N ALA A 53 10.52 -5.02 1.45
CA ALA A 53 11.25 -6.20 1.00
C ALA A 53 10.82 -7.50 1.71
N ALA A 54 10.40 -7.40 2.97
CA ALA A 54 9.98 -8.55 3.76
C ALA A 54 8.54 -8.99 3.48
N LYS A 55 7.65 -8.07 3.09
CA LYS A 55 6.20 -8.30 3.00
C LYS A 55 5.62 -8.26 1.58
N LEU A 56 6.33 -7.65 0.63
CA LEU A 56 5.88 -7.57 -0.75
C LEU A 56 6.51 -8.66 -1.61
N GLU A 57 5.74 -9.17 -2.57
CA GLU A 57 6.22 -10.06 -3.62
C GLU A 57 5.96 -9.46 -5.02
N PRO A 58 6.82 -9.73 -6.02
CA PRO A 58 6.60 -9.24 -7.38
C PRO A 58 5.34 -9.84 -8.02
N ALA A 59 4.49 -8.97 -8.58
CA ALA A 59 3.27 -9.33 -9.28
C ALA A 59 3.35 -9.10 -10.80
N ALA A 60 4.07 -8.04 -11.20
CA ALA A 60 4.37 -7.70 -12.58
C ALA A 60 5.62 -6.77 -12.60
N PRO A 61 6.18 -6.41 -13.77
CA PRO A 61 7.31 -5.47 -13.82
C PRO A 61 6.99 -4.14 -13.11
N GLY A 62 7.70 -3.87 -12.01
CA GLY A 62 7.51 -2.66 -11.20
C GLY A 62 6.24 -2.65 -10.33
N VAL A 63 5.52 -3.77 -10.25
CA VAL A 63 4.27 -3.91 -9.48
C VAL A 63 4.40 -5.05 -8.50
N TYR A 64 3.94 -4.81 -7.28
CA TYR A 64 4.05 -5.72 -6.17
C TYR A 64 2.68 -6.02 -5.58
N GLU A 65 2.58 -7.09 -4.81
CA GLU A 65 1.44 -7.37 -3.94
C GLU A 65 1.91 -7.80 -2.56
N LEU A 66 1.01 -7.73 -1.59
CA LEU A 66 1.28 -8.22 -0.25
C LEU A 66 1.37 -9.75 -0.26
N GLN A 67 2.36 -10.33 0.42
CA GLN A 67 2.53 -11.78 0.50
C GLN A 67 1.25 -12.47 1.02
N PRO A 68 0.96 -13.70 0.54
CA PRO A 68 -0.21 -14.44 0.98
C PRO A 68 -0.21 -14.66 2.49
N GLY A 69 -1.34 -14.35 3.14
CA GLY A 69 -1.53 -14.52 4.59
C GLY A 69 -1.23 -13.29 5.44
N LEU A 70 -0.64 -12.23 4.87
CA LEU A 70 -0.47 -10.95 5.59
C LEU A 70 -1.70 -10.04 5.48
N ALA A 71 -2.56 -10.27 4.47
CA ALA A 71 -3.74 -9.45 4.24
C ALA A 71 -4.73 -9.52 5.42
N LEU A 72 -5.09 -8.35 5.96
CA LEU A 72 -6.06 -8.26 7.05
C LEU A 72 -7.47 -8.63 6.57
N PRO A 73 -8.32 -9.16 7.46
CA PRO A 73 -9.69 -9.55 7.10
C PRO A 73 -10.52 -8.32 6.74
N LEU A 74 -11.06 -8.31 5.52
CA LEU A 74 -12.03 -7.31 5.07
C LEU A 74 -13.42 -7.69 5.59
N LYS A 75 -13.89 -7.01 6.64
CA LYS A 75 -15.20 -7.28 7.27
C LYS A 75 -16.23 -6.27 6.82
N ILE A 76 -16.87 -6.51 5.68
CA ILE A 76 -17.97 -5.69 5.16
C ILE A 76 -19.18 -6.58 4.93
N GLN A 77 -20.37 -6.09 5.29
CA GLN A 77 -21.63 -6.77 4.96
C GLN A 77 -22.05 -6.41 3.52
N GLY A 78 -22.46 -7.41 2.73
CA GLY A 78 -22.99 -7.21 1.38
C GLY A 78 -22.45 -8.22 0.36
N PRO A 79 -22.96 -8.19 -0.89
CA PRO A 79 -22.58 -9.15 -1.91
C PRO A 79 -21.20 -8.84 -2.49
N HIS A 80 -20.44 -9.90 -2.80
CA HIS A 80 -19.19 -9.87 -3.60
C HIS A 80 -17.92 -9.33 -2.93
N TRP A 81 -17.92 -9.02 -1.63
CA TRP A 81 -16.71 -8.56 -0.93
C TRP A 81 -15.60 -9.62 -0.85
N ASP A 82 -15.99 -10.89 -0.81
CA ASP A 82 -15.06 -12.05 -0.83
C ASP A 82 -14.22 -12.12 -2.12
N ARG A 83 -14.58 -11.34 -3.14
CA ARG A 83 -13.96 -11.34 -4.47
C ARG A 83 -13.16 -10.08 -4.75
N VAL A 84 -13.02 -9.17 -3.79
CA VAL A 84 -12.21 -7.96 -3.98
C VAL A 84 -10.74 -8.40 -4.09
N PRO A 85 -10.08 -8.12 -5.23
CA PRO A 85 -8.69 -8.52 -5.42
C PRO A 85 -7.77 -7.76 -4.45
N PRO A 86 -6.57 -8.31 -4.15
CA PRO A 86 -5.54 -7.59 -3.41
C PRO A 86 -5.17 -6.26 -4.08
N VAL A 87 -4.75 -5.29 -3.27
CA VAL A 87 -4.17 -4.04 -3.78
C VAL A 87 -2.83 -4.34 -4.45
N ARG A 88 -2.59 -3.67 -5.58
CA ARG A 88 -1.28 -3.64 -6.22
C ARG A 88 -0.47 -2.47 -5.70
N PHE A 89 0.77 -2.72 -5.32
CA PHE A 89 1.69 -1.71 -4.84
C PHE A 89 2.66 -1.29 -5.94
N VAL A 90 2.98 0.00 -5.97
CA VAL A 90 4.07 0.55 -6.79
C VAL A 90 5.00 1.30 -5.85
N ILE A 91 6.31 1.10 -5.98
CA ILE A 91 7.27 1.78 -5.12
C ILE A 91 7.28 3.27 -5.48
N THR A 92 6.86 4.11 -4.53
CA THR A 92 6.81 5.57 -4.71
C THR A 92 7.50 6.29 -3.56
N GLY A 93 7.94 7.50 -3.81
CA GLY A 93 8.50 8.40 -2.81
C GLY A 93 8.39 9.83 -3.29
N GLU A 94 8.69 10.76 -2.42
CA GLU A 94 8.69 12.18 -2.72
C GLU A 94 10.10 12.78 -2.62
N VAL A 95 10.30 13.90 -3.30
CA VAL A 95 11.49 14.72 -3.15
C VAL A 95 11.08 15.97 -2.38
N SER A 96 11.64 16.11 -1.18
CA SER A 96 11.41 17.27 -0.33
C SER A 96 12.43 18.35 -0.68
N THR A 97 11.99 19.46 -1.27
CA THR A 97 12.89 20.57 -1.65
C THR A 97 12.95 21.67 -0.60
N ILE A 98 12.57 21.40 0.64
CA ILE A 98 12.62 22.36 1.77
C ILE A 98 14.05 22.62 2.29
N TYR A 99 15.05 22.32 1.48
CA TYR A 99 16.42 22.76 1.73
C TYR A 99 16.47 24.31 1.70
N LYS A 100 17.07 24.90 2.73
CA LYS A 100 17.46 26.31 2.74
C LYS A 100 18.76 26.52 1.98
#